data_AF-A0A438CRE6-F1
#
_entry.id   AF-A0A438CRE6-F1
#
_cell.length_a   1.000
_cell.length_b   1.000
_cell.length_c   1.000
_cell.angle_alpha   90.00
_cell.angle_beta   90.00
_cell.angle_gamma   90.00
#
_symmetry.space_group_name_H-M   'P 1'
#
loop_
_entity.id
_entity.type
_entity.pdbx_description
1 polymer ?
#
loop_
_entity_poly.entity_id
_entity_poly.type
_entity_poly.pdbx_seq_one_letter_code
_entity_poly.pdbx_strand_id
1 'polypeptide(L)'
;MDPSVIQRAHLPSNPTEGLSIKVANGKQFVVRGVVQQYLYICQGNLYTIDFYILTLGGCDIVLGVQWLQTLGPILWDFSRLQMEFSVWDKPRKLQGAKPVCVGPYRYPYFQKSEIENIVHEMLQSGIVRPSQSPFSSPVLLVRKHDGSWRLCVDYRALNKETIKVKFPIPIVDELLDELHGSTIFSKLDLRSGYHQIRVHPEDIPKTAFRTHEGHYEFLVMPFGLYQCPGNLPKSYE
;
A
#
# COMPACT_ATOMS: atom_id res chain seq x y z
N MET A 1 4.53 -1.05 -18.00
CA MET A 1 4.92 -1.82 -16.81
C MET A 1 6.21 -1.24 -16.27
N ASP A 2 6.26 -0.99 -14.97
CA ASP A 2 7.45 -0.46 -14.32
C ASP A 2 8.59 -1.49 -14.30
N PRO A 3 9.87 -1.09 -14.50
CA PRO A 3 11.00 -2.00 -14.42
C PRO A 3 11.08 -2.78 -13.10
N SER A 4 10.62 -2.20 -11.98
CA SER A 4 10.62 -2.88 -10.68
C SER A 4 9.75 -4.14 -10.66
N VAL A 5 8.64 -4.16 -11.40
CA VAL A 5 7.75 -5.33 -11.52
C VAL A 5 8.47 -6.47 -12.24
N ILE A 6 9.22 -6.14 -13.30
CA ILE A 6 9.95 -7.11 -14.11
C ILE A 6 11.05 -7.75 -13.29
N GLN A 7 11.77 -6.95 -12.51
CA GLN A 7 12.81 -7.43 -11.60
C GLN A 7 12.23 -8.33 -10.50
N ARG A 8 11.11 -7.95 -9.89
CA ARG A 8 10.46 -8.74 -8.83
C ARG A 8 9.86 -10.06 -9.34
N ALA A 9 9.29 -10.05 -10.54
CA ALA A 9 8.59 -11.20 -11.11
C ALA A 9 9.45 -12.01 -12.11
N HIS A 10 10.72 -11.64 -12.28
CA HIS A 10 11.67 -12.28 -13.21
C HIS A 10 11.10 -12.49 -14.62
N LEU A 11 10.42 -11.46 -15.15
CA LEU A 11 9.72 -11.59 -16.44
C LEU A 11 10.69 -11.50 -17.62
N PRO A 12 10.54 -12.36 -18.64
CA PRO A 12 11.34 -12.26 -19.85
C PRO A 12 10.94 -11.01 -20.64
N SER A 13 11.90 -10.12 -20.87
CA SER A 13 11.70 -8.89 -21.65
C SER A 13 12.61 -8.85 -22.87
N ASN A 14 12.06 -8.44 -24.00
CA ASN A 14 12.82 -8.18 -25.21
C ASN A 14 13.22 -6.69 -25.25
N PRO A 15 14.49 -6.34 -25.46
CA PRO A 15 14.90 -4.95 -25.62
C PRO A 15 14.24 -4.35 -26.86
N THR A 16 13.93 -3.06 -26.81
CA THR A 16 13.33 -2.33 -27.93
C THR A 16 14.08 -1.02 -28.09
N GLU A 17 14.63 -0.77 -29.28
CA GLU A 17 15.33 0.48 -29.57
C GLU A 17 14.37 1.53 -30.14
N GLY A 18 14.47 2.77 -29.65
CA GLY A 18 13.90 3.96 -30.31
C GLY A 18 12.39 4.19 -30.15
N LEU A 19 11.65 3.36 -29.41
CA LEU A 19 10.21 3.59 -29.20
C LEU A 19 9.98 4.61 -28.08
N SER A 20 9.36 5.75 -28.39
CA SER A 20 8.92 6.74 -27.40
C SER A 20 7.40 6.84 -27.35
N ILE A 21 6.84 6.80 -26.14
CA ILE A 21 5.40 6.93 -25.91
C ILE A 21 5.12 8.34 -25.41
N LYS A 22 4.28 9.07 -26.13
CA LYS A 22 3.78 10.38 -25.71
C LYS A 22 2.50 10.18 -24.90
N VAL A 23 2.52 10.61 -23.65
CA VAL A 23 1.33 10.61 -22.79
C VAL A 23 0.51 11.88 -23.02
N ALA A 24 -0.74 11.88 -22.54
CA ALA A 24 -1.70 12.97 -22.77
C ALA A 24 -1.23 14.36 -22.31
N ASN A 25 -0.29 14.44 -21.35
CA ASN A 25 0.30 15.70 -20.88
C ASN A 25 1.47 16.21 -21.76
N GLY A 26 1.75 15.55 -22.89
CA GLY A 26 2.81 15.93 -23.82
C GLY A 26 4.20 15.39 -23.48
N LYS A 27 4.41 14.85 -22.27
CA LYS A 27 5.67 14.22 -21.87
C LYS A 27 5.91 12.95 -22.71
N GLN A 28 7.16 12.73 -23.10
CA GLN A 28 7.58 11.51 -23.77
C GLN A 28 8.30 10.60 -22.78
N PHE A 29 8.00 9.31 -22.85
CA PHE A 29 8.71 8.28 -22.12
C PHE A 29 9.41 7.35 -23.11
N VAL A 30 10.67 7.07 -22.85
CA VAL A 30 11.45 6.11 -23.64
C VAL A 30 11.11 4.71 -23.14
N VAL A 31 10.68 3.86 -24.07
CA VAL A 31 10.42 2.44 -23.80
C VAL A 31 11.75 1.70 -23.78
N ARG A 32 12.00 0.94 -22.72
CA ARG A 32 13.25 0.18 -22.56
C ARG A 32 13.17 -1.25 -23.10
N GLY A 33 11.97 -1.74 -23.35
CA GLY A 33 11.71 -3.07 -23.86
C GLY A 33 10.23 -3.40 -23.84
N VAL A 34 9.91 -4.65 -24.19
CA VAL A 34 8.54 -5.17 -24.23
C VAL A 34 8.50 -6.58 -23.63
N VAL A 35 7.47 -6.84 -22.83
CA VAL A 35 7.08 -8.19 -22.42
C VAL A 35 5.89 -8.58 -23.30
N GLN A 36 6.11 -9.52 -24.21
CA GLN A 36 5.08 -9.91 -25.19
C GLN A 36 4.17 -11.00 -24.66
N GLN A 37 2.90 -10.95 -25.08
CA GLN A 37 1.86 -11.94 -24.78
C GLN A 37 1.74 -12.29 -23.30
N TYR A 38 1.91 -11.30 -22.43
CA TYR A 38 1.86 -11.53 -21.00
C TYR A 38 0.44 -11.84 -20.56
N LEU A 39 0.27 -13.02 -19.97
CA LEU A 39 -0.97 -13.49 -19.41
C LEU A 39 -1.10 -12.99 -17.97
N TYR A 40 -2.15 -12.20 -17.68
CA TYR A 40 -2.39 -11.67 -16.34
C TYR A 40 -3.83 -11.87 -15.90
N ILE A 41 -4.02 -11.96 -14.58
CA ILE A 41 -5.34 -12.06 -13.96
C ILE A 41 -5.69 -10.70 -13.37
N CYS A 42 -6.83 -10.14 -13.77
CA CYS A 42 -7.41 -8.95 -13.16
C CYS A 42 -8.84 -9.25 -12.71
N GLN A 43 -9.06 -9.16 -11.38
CA GLN A 43 -10.35 -9.44 -10.73
C GLN A 43 -10.97 -10.79 -11.15
N GLY A 44 -10.13 -11.83 -11.19
CA GLY A 44 -10.53 -13.20 -11.55
C GLY A 44 -10.68 -13.44 -13.06
N ASN A 45 -10.38 -12.47 -13.91
CA ASN A 45 -10.46 -12.60 -15.36
C ASN A 45 -9.05 -12.62 -15.98
N LEU A 46 -8.85 -13.53 -16.92
CA LEU A 46 -7.58 -13.74 -17.60
C LEU A 46 -7.50 -12.88 -18.87
N TYR A 47 -6.39 -12.18 -19.06
CA TYR A 47 -6.15 -11.30 -20.20
C TYR A 47 -4.74 -11.48 -20.73
N THR A 48 -4.56 -11.22 -22.03
CA THR A 48 -3.24 -11.25 -22.69
C THR A 48 -2.96 -9.87 -23.26
N ILE A 49 -1.78 -9.30 -22.95
CA ILE A 49 -1.35 -8.00 -23.46
C ILE A 49 0.17 -7.94 -23.60
N ASP A 50 0.64 -7.12 -24.53
CA ASP A 50 2.04 -6.71 -24.61
C ASP A 50 2.29 -5.54 -23.65
N PHE A 51 3.23 -5.72 -22.71
CA PHE A 51 3.59 -4.68 -21.75
C PHE A 51 4.88 -3.97 -22.15
N TYR A 52 4.78 -2.68 -22.47
CA TYR A 52 5.94 -1.82 -22.67
C TYR A 52 6.57 -1.42 -21.34
N ILE A 53 7.91 -1.48 -21.28
CA ILE A 53 8.70 -1.17 -20.09
C ILE A 53 8.93 0.33 -20.01
N LEU A 54 8.35 0.95 -18.98
CA LEU A 54 8.31 2.40 -18.78
C LEU A 54 8.45 2.66 -17.29
N THR A 55 9.29 3.61 -16.88
CA THR A 55 9.36 4.01 -15.46
C THR A 55 8.09 4.78 -15.08
N LEU A 56 7.24 4.14 -14.27
CA LEU A 56 5.96 4.65 -13.83
C LEU A 56 6.14 5.11 -12.37
N GLY A 57 6.25 6.41 -12.15
CA GLY A 57 6.55 6.99 -10.82
C GLY A 57 5.40 6.95 -9.82
N GLY A 58 4.73 5.80 -9.66
CA GLY A 58 3.63 5.62 -8.70
C GLY A 58 2.64 4.48 -9.00
N CYS A 59 2.87 3.67 -10.04
CA CYS A 59 2.01 2.54 -10.39
C CYS A 59 2.84 1.41 -11.00
N ASP A 60 2.58 0.17 -10.60
CA ASP A 60 3.27 -1.01 -11.16
C ASP A 60 3.00 -1.18 -12.68
N ILE A 61 1.75 -1.02 -13.11
CA ILE A 61 1.31 -1.31 -14.47
C ILE A 61 0.27 -0.29 -14.93
N VAL A 62 0.40 0.17 -16.17
CA VAL A 62 -0.61 0.93 -16.91
C VAL A 62 -0.97 0.13 -18.17
N LEU A 63 -2.25 -0.24 -18.31
CA LEU A 63 -2.75 -1.01 -19.47
C LEU A 63 -2.89 -0.14 -20.73
N GLY A 64 -3.22 1.14 -20.55
CA GLY A 64 -3.25 2.13 -21.62
C GLY A 64 -4.36 1.92 -22.66
N VAL A 65 -4.30 2.73 -23.73
CA VAL A 65 -5.32 2.76 -24.79
C VAL A 65 -5.31 1.53 -25.70
N GLN A 66 -4.14 0.91 -25.91
CA GLN A 66 -4.02 -0.29 -26.74
C GLN A 66 -4.84 -1.44 -26.15
N TRP A 67 -4.81 -1.60 -24.84
CA TRP A 67 -5.68 -2.56 -24.16
C TRP A 67 -7.16 -2.20 -24.32
N LEU A 68 -7.54 -0.94 -24.06
CA LEU A 68 -8.94 -0.50 -24.16
C LEU A 68 -9.54 -0.75 -25.55
N GLN A 69 -8.74 -0.60 -26.61
CA GLN A 69 -9.15 -0.87 -27.99
C GLN A 69 -9.51 -2.36 -28.23
N THR A 70 -8.97 -3.29 -27.43
CA THR A 70 -9.27 -4.73 -27.57
C THR A 70 -10.63 -5.14 -26.99
N LEU A 71 -11.27 -4.28 -26.20
CA LEU A 71 -12.44 -4.63 -25.39
C LEU A 71 -13.79 -4.34 -26.06
N GLY A 72 -13.78 -3.72 -27.24
CA GLY A 72 -14.98 -3.28 -27.93
C GLY A 72 -15.71 -2.16 -27.18
N PRO A 73 -17.06 -2.12 -27.22
CA PRO A 73 -17.84 -1.12 -26.48
C PRO A 73 -17.65 -1.24 -24.97
N ILE A 74 -17.37 -0.11 -24.33
CA ILE A 74 -17.16 -0.01 -22.89
C ILE A 74 -18.23 0.89 -22.28
N LEU A 75 -18.92 0.40 -21.25
CA LEU A 75 -19.80 1.19 -20.39
C LEU A 75 -19.04 1.62 -19.14
N TRP A 76 -19.04 2.92 -18.87
CA TRP A 76 -18.40 3.51 -17.70
C TRP A 76 -19.43 4.04 -16.72
N ASP A 77 -19.34 3.61 -15.48
CA ASP A 77 -20.06 4.18 -14.34
C ASP A 77 -19.04 4.80 -13.39
N PHE A 78 -18.79 6.10 -13.58
CA PHE A 78 -17.83 6.86 -12.76
C PHE A 78 -18.30 7.04 -11.31
N SER A 79 -19.61 6.98 -11.04
CA SER A 79 -20.15 7.07 -9.68
C SER A 79 -19.86 5.80 -8.88
N ARG A 80 -19.92 4.63 -9.51
CA ARG A 80 -19.61 3.34 -8.89
C ARG A 80 -18.17 2.91 -9.09
N LEU A 81 -17.39 3.66 -9.87
CA LEU A 81 -16.06 3.30 -10.36
C LEU A 81 -16.11 1.93 -11.06
N GLN A 82 -17.09 1.72 -11.93
CA GLN A 82 -17.28 0.45 -12.64
C GLN A 82 -17.03 0.63 -14.13
N MET A 83 -16.42 -0.39 -14.72
CA MET A 83 -16.21 -0.52 -16.15
C MET A 83 -16.79 -1.86 -16.60
N GLU A 84 -17.69 -1.85 -17.57
CA GLU A 84 -18.29 -3.04 -18.15
C GLU A 84 -17.99 -3.11 -19.64
N PHE A 85 -17.60 -4.29 -20.12
CA PHE A 85 -17.29 -4.56 -21.53
C PHE A 85 -17.55 -6.04 -21.82
N SER A 86 -17.56 -6.43 -23.09
CA SER A 86 -17.77 -7.83 -23.47
C SER A 86 -16.51 -8.41 -24.08
N VAL A 87 -16.08 -9.56 -23.58
CA VAL A 87 -14.97 -10.34 -24.17
C VAL A 87 -15.53 -11.68 -24.59
N TRP A 88 -15.48 -11.99 -25.89
CA TRP A 88 -16.08 -13.21 -26.47
C TRP A 88 -17.58 -13.37 -26.10
N ASP A 89 -18.38 -12.31 -26.29
CA ASP A 89 -19.81 -12.23 -25.96
C ASP A 89 -20.18 -12.48 -24.48
N LYS A 90 -19.18 -12.51 -23.59
CA LYS A 90 -19.40 -12.62 -22.15
C LYS A 90 -19.20 -11.27 -21.48
N PRO A 91 -20.18 -10.76 -20.72
CA PRO A 91 -20.04 -9.51 -20.00
C PRO A 91 -18.95 -9.67 -18.93
N ARG A 92 -18.03 -8.71 -18.92
CA ARG A 92 -16.97 -8.54 -17.93
C ARG A 92 -17.17 -7.23 -17.23
N LYS A 93 -16.93 -7.24 -15.93
CA LYS A 93 -17.07 -6.09 -15.05
C LYS A 93 -15.79 -5.93 -14.24
N LEU A 94 -15.18 -4.75 -14.34
CA LEU A 94 -14.07 -4.34 -13.50
C LEU A 94 -14.55 -3.30 -12.50
N GLN A 95 -14.19 -3.49 -11.24
CA GLN A 95 -14.54 -2.63 -10.13
C GLN A 95 -13.30 -1.84 -9.67
N GLY A 96 -13.30 -0.52 -9.83
CA GLY A 96 -12.28 0.34 -9.25
C GLY A 96 -12.23 0.19 -7.73
N ALA A 97 -11.00 0.21 -7.18
CA ALA A 97 -10.80 0.22 -5.75
C ALA A 97 -11.30 1.56 -5.16
N LYS A 98 -12.21 1.49 -4.19
CA LYS A 98 -12.65 2.69 -3.45
C LYS A 98 -11.65 2.97 -2.33
N PRO A 99 -11.18 4.21 -2.16
CA PRO A 99 -10.37 4.58 -1.02
C PRO A 99 -11.21 4.42 0.26
N VAL A 100 -10.62 3.82 1.29
CA VAL A 100 -11.28 3.65 2.59
C VAL A 100 -11.34 5.03 3.25
N CYS A 101 -12.54 5.58 3.37
CA CYS A 101 -12.78 6.87 4.01
C CYS A 101 -13.79 6.71 5.15
N VAL A 102 -13.27 6.63 6.37
CA VAL A 102 -14.04 6.51 7.60
C VAL A 102 -13.89 7.81 8.37
N GLY A 103 -15.03 8.37 8.81
CA GLY A 103 -15.07 9.61 9.59
C GLY A 103 -14.56 9.44 11.02
N PRO A 104 -14.11 10.53 11.66
CA PRO A 104 -13.56 10.49 13.02
C PRO A 104 -14.64 10.16 14.06
N TYR A 105 -14.24 9.49 15.15
CA TYR A 105 -15.12 9.30 16.31
C TYR A 105 -15.35 10.62 17.06
N ARG A 106 -16.40 10.64 17.91
CA ARG A 106 -16.66 11.77 18.81
C ARG A 106 -15.83 11.62 20.09
N TYR A 107 -15.08 12.65 20.44
CA TYR A 107 -14.27 12.69 21.66
C TYR A 107 -14.75 13.79 22.63
N PRO A 108 -14.70 13.53 23.95
CA PRO A 108 -14.73 14.57 24.97
C PRO A 108 -13.61 15.60 24.76
N TYR A 109 -13.82 16.83 25.23
CA TYR A 109 -12.89 17.94 25.00
C TYR A 109 -11.46 17.64 25.47
N PHE A 110 -11.30 17.03 26.65
CA PHE A 110 -9.98 16.69 27.19
C PHE A 110 -9.20 15.70 26.31
N GLN A 111 -9.88 14.79 25.61
CA GLN A 111 -9.23 13.85 24.69
C GLN A 111 -8.77 14.53 23.40
N LYS A 112 -9.46 15.60 22.97
CA LYS A 112 -9.08 16.35 21.77
C LYS A 112 -7.73 17.04 21.95
N SER A 113 -7.54 17.70 23.09
CA SER A 113 -6.27 18.35 23.42
C SER A 113 -5.10 17.35 23.45
N GLU A 114 -5.33 16.13 23.94
CA GLU A 114 -4.27 15.10 23.92
C GLU A 114 -4.00 14.54 22.54
N ILE A 115 -5.00 14.45 21.67
CA ILE A 115 -4.78 14.12 20.26
C ILE A 115 -3.92 15.20 19.60
N GLU A 116 -4.23 16.48 19.84
CA GLU A 116 -3.46 17.61 19.29
C GLU A 116 -2.00 17.56 19.74
N ASN A 117 -1.76 17.40 21.05
CA ASN A 117 -0.43 17.30 21.63
C ASN A 117 0.39 16.15 21.02
N ILE A 118 -0.20 14.95 20.94
CA ILE A 118 0.48 13.77 20.37
C ILE A 118 0.76 13.96 18.87
N VAL A 119 -0.19 14.51 18.11
CA VAL A 119 0.01 14.75 16.68
C VAL A 119 1.09 15.80 16.43
N HIS A 120 1.13 16.85 17.25
CA HIS A 120 2.17 17.87 17.16
C HIS A 120 3.57 17.29 17.42
N GLU A 121 3.71 16.42 18.44
CA GLU A 121 4.96 15.69 18.70
C GLU A 121 5.34 14.77 17.51
N MET A 122 4.36 14.08 16.92
CA MET A 122 4.59 13.24 15.73
C MET A 122 5.01 14.05 14.49
N LEU A 123 4.49 15.27 14.33
CA LEU A 123 4.89 16.18 13.26
C LEU A 123 6.32 16.68 13.46
N GLN A 124 6.68 17.07 14.69
CA GLN A 124 8.03 17.53 15.02
C GLN A 124 9.09 16.44 14.86
N SER A 125 8.74 15.20 15.21
CA SER A 125 9.62 14.03 15.05
C SER A 125 9.66 13.49 13.61
N GLY A 126 8.85 14.02 12.69
CA GLY A 126 8.81 13.59 11.30
C GLY A 126 8.20 12.20 11.07
N ILE A 127 7.44 11.69 12.05
CA ILE A 127 6.70 10.42 11.95
C ILE A 127 5.51 10.57 11.00
N VAL A 128 4.84 11.71 11.06
CA VAL A 128 3.65 12.04 10.24
C VAL A 128 3.84 13.35 9.49
N ARG A 129 3.04 13.55 8.44
CA ARG A 129 2.92 14.83 7.73
C ARG A 129 1.47 15.15 7.37
N PRO A 130 1.12 16.41 7.08
CA PRO A 130 -0.21 16.76 6.55
C PRO A 130 -0.52 16.01 5.25
N SER A 131 -1.74 15.52 5.11
CA SER A 131 -2.17 14.68 3.98
C SER A 131 -3.36 15.27 3.23
N GLN A 132 -3.35 15.11 1.90
CA GLN A 132 -4.50 15.33 1.02
C GLN A 132 -4.99 14.00 0.41
N SER A 133 -4.66 12.89 1.06
CA SER A 133 -5.03 11.54 0.60
C SER A 133 -6.55 11.37 0.53
N PRO A 134 -7.06 10.57 -0.43
CA PRO A 134 -8.46 10.18 -0.44
C PRO A 134 -8.81 9.12 0.62
N PHE A 135 -7.81 8.49 1.27
CA PHE A 135 -8.02 7.57 2.39
C PHE A 135 -8.18 8.34 3.69
N SER A 136 -8.95 7.81 4.64
CA SER A 136 -9.12 8.36 5.98
C SER A 136 -9.46 7.25 6.95
N SER A 137 -8.62 7.05 7.95
CA SER A 137 -8.87 6.16 9.09
C SER A 137 -9.07 6.97 10.37
N PRO A 138 -10.01 6.61 11.26
CA PRO A 138 -10.24 7.36 12.48
C PRO A 138 -9.19 7.02 13.53
N VAL A 139 -8.90 8.00 14.39
CA VAL A 139 -8.01 7.84 15.53
C VAL A 139 -8.76 7.25 16.73
N LEU A 140 -8.07 6.69 17.70
CA LEU A 140 -8.59 6.23 18.98
C LEU A 140 -7.52 6.50 20.04
N LEU A 141 -7.92 7.02 21.20
CA LEU A 141 -7.03 7.13 22.36
C LEU A 141 -7.18 5.91 23.26
N VAL A 142 -6.06 5.27 23.58
CA VAL A 142 -5.98 4.16 24.52
C VAL A 142 -5.13 4.57 25.71
N ARG A 143 -5.59 4.28 26.93
CA ARG A 143 -4.84 4.57 28.14
C ARG A 143 -3.83 3.45 28.41
N LYS A 144 -2.56 3.81 28.59
CA LYS A 144 -1.51 2.87 29.00
C LYS A 144 -1.58 2.62 30.51
N HIS A 145 -0.89 1.56 30.96
CA HIS A 145 -0.78 1.23 32.39
C HIS A 145 -0.07 2.32 33.20
N ASP A 146 0.84 3.08 32.57
CA ASP A 146 1.56 4.20 33.16
C ASP A 146 0.69 5.48 33.29
N GLY A 147 -0.57 5.42 32.87
CA GLY A 147 -1.51 6.54 32.88
C GLY A 147 -1.41 7.45 31.65
N SER A 148 -0.39 7.30 30.81
CA SER A 148 -0.23 8.08 29.57
C SER A 148 -1.18 7.65 28.46
N TRP A 149 -1.43 8.53 27.50
CA TRP A 149 -2.25 8.24 26.33
C TRP A 149 -1.41 7.66 25.19
N ARG A 150 -2.00 6.73 24.44
CA ARG A 150 -1.48 6.23 23.18
C ARG A 150 -2.50 6.53 22.08
N LEU A 151 -2.03 7.23 21.05
CA LEU A 151 -2.78 7.44 19.82
C LEU A 151 -2.69 6.17 18.96
N CYS A 152 -3.83 5.56 18.68
CA CYS A 152 -3.96 4.41 17.81
C CYS A 152 -4.83 4.79 16.61
N VAL A 153 -4.46 4.36 15.40
CA VAL A 153 -5.31 4.53 14.23
C VAL A 153 -6.05 3.25 13.95
N ASP A 154 -7.36 3.36 13.74
CA ASP A 154 -8.23 2.23 13.48
C ASP A 154 -8.19 1.82 12.01
N TYR A 155 -7.19 1.03 11.66
CA TYR A 155 -7.04 0.50 10.31
C TYR A 155 -7.94 -0.70 10.02
N ARG A 156 -8.94 -1.06 10.85
CA ARG A 156 -9.78 -2.26 10.62
C ARG A 156 -10.42 -2.29 9.23
N ALA A 157 -10.92 -1.14 8.76
CA ALA A 157 -11.51 -1.03 7.43
C ALA A 157 -10.45 -1.19 6.32
N LEU A 158 -9.29 -0.53 6.46
CA LEU A 158 -8.18 -0.65 5.51
C LEU A 158 -7.64 -2.08 5.45
N ASN A 159 -7.51 -2.71 6.61
CA ASN A 159 -7.03 -4.07 6.80
C ASN A 159 -7.95 -5.14 6.19
N LYS A 160 -9.24 -4.84 6.00
CA LYS A 160 -10.19 -5.74 5.33
C LYS A 160 -9.96 -5.78 3.81
N GLU A 161 -9.63 -4.63 3.24
CA GLU A 161 -9.33 -4.48 1.81
C GLU A 161 -7.87 -4.86 1.48
N THR A 162 -7.00 -4.92 2.48
CA THR A 162 -5.58 -5.25 2.30
C THR A 162 -5.37 -6.75 2.17
N ILE A 163 -4.60 -7.17 1.16
CA ILE A 163 -4.21 -8.57 0.99
C ILE A 163 -3.30 -8.98 2.15
N LYS A 164 -3.72 -9.99 2.91
CA LYS A 164 -2.94 -10.53 4.03
C LYS A 164 -1.81 -11.40 3.51
N VAL A 165 -0.57 -10.95 3.73
CA VAL A 165 0.59 -11.81 3.50
C VAL A 165 0.78 -12.67 4.75
N LYS A 166 0.59 -13.99 4.60
CA LYS A 166 0.85 -14.94 5.67
C LYS A 166 2.29 -15.40 5.53
N PHE A 167 3.14 -14.98 6.46
CA PHE A 167 4.47 -15.54 6.61
C PHE A 167 4.45 -16.57 7.75
N PRO A 168 5.13 -17.72 7.60
CA PRO A 168 5.32 -18.63 8.70
C PRO A 168 6.25 -17.96 9.70
N ILE A 169 5.69 -17.50 10.82
CA ILE A 169 6.49 -17.12 11.99
C ILE A 169 6.99 -18.45 12.59
N PRO A 170 8.30 -18.63 12.78
CA PRO A 170 8.84 -19.85 13.36
C PRO A 170 8.23 -20.10 14.73
N ILE A 171 8.03 -21.37 15.06
CA ILE A 171 7.44 -21.77 16.33
C ILE A 171 8.45 -21.46 17.45
N VAL A 172 7.96 -21.11 18.64
CA VAL A 172 8.84 -20.78 19.78
C VAL A 172 9.85 -21.91 20.05
N ASP A 173 9.42 -23.17 19.94
CA ASP A 173 10.29 -24.33 20.14
C ASP A 173 11.40 -24.42 19.08
N GLU A 174 11.12 -24.11 17.80
CA GLU A 174 12.13 -24.05 16.74
C GLU A 174 13.19 -22.96 17.03
N LEU A 175 12.74 -21.80 17.51
CA LEU A 175 13.64 -20.71 17.92
C LEU A 175 14.49 -21.08 19.14
N LEU A 176 13.94 -21.87 20.07
CA LEU A 176 14.66 -22.33 21.26
C LEU A 176 15.66 -23.44 20.93
N ASP A 177 15.35 -24.31 19.96
CA ASP A 177 16.27 -25.32 19.45
C ASP A 177 17.49 -24.68 18.78
N GLU A 178 17.31 -23.58 18.02
CA GLU A 178 18.43 -22.80 17.45
C GLU A 178 19.36 -22.21 18.53
N LEU A 179 18.82 -21.96 19.73
CA LEU A 179 19.55 -21.40 20.86
C LEU A 179 20.26 -22.48 21.69
N HIS A 180 20.08 -23.77 21.36
CA HIS A 180 20.70 -24.88 22.07
C HIS A 180 22.23 -24.81 22.03
N GLY A 181 22.87 -25.00 23.20
CA GLY A 181 24.32 -24.92 23.35
C GLY A 181 24.89 -23.51 23.59
N SER A 182 24.05 -22.47 23.52
CA SER A 182 24.44 -21.11 23.93
C SER A 182 24.49 -21.00 25.46
N THR A 183 25.57 -20.42 25.97
CA THR A 183 25.79 -20.23 27.41
C THR A 183 25.49 -18.82 27.89
N ILE A 184 25.43 -17.85 26.97
CA ILE A 184 25.19 -16.43 27.24
C ILE A 184 24.04 -15.96 26.34
N PHE A 185 23.03 -15.36 26.94
CA PHE A 185 21.88 -14.78 26.26
C PHE A 185 21.82 -13.28 26.52
N SER A 186 21.62 -12.51 25.45
CA SER A 186 21.39 -11.06 25.51
C SER A 186 20.08 -10.75 24.81
N LYS A 187 19.17 -10.04 25.48
CA LYS A 187 17.90 -9.59 24.91
C LYS A 187 18.02 -8.12 24.53
N LEU A 188 17.80 -7.81 23.27
CA LEU A 188 17.74 -6.44 22.75
C LEU A 188 16.27 -6.06 22.53
N ASP A 189 15.83 -4.95 23.13
CA ASP A 189 14.49 -4.40 22.91
C ASP A 189 14.56 -3.20 21.97
N LEU A 190 13.96 -3.33 20.78
CA LEU A 190 13.86 -2.22 19.83
C LEU A 190 12.71 -1.30 20.26
N ARG A 191 13.04 -0.28 21.06
CA ARG A 191 12.07 0.74 21.49
C ARG A 191 11.42 1.39 20.26
N SER A 192 10.11 1.24 20.16
CA SER A 192 9.32 1.76 19.02
C SER A 192 9.83 1.28 17.65
N GLY A 193 10.28 0.03 17.54
CA GLY A 193 10.87 -0.52 16.30
C GLY A 193 10.03 -0.29 15.03
N TYR A 194 8.69 -0.28 15.15
CA TYR A 194 7.77 0.05 14.07
C TYR A 194 8.03 1.42 13.43
N HIS A 195 8.27 2.45 14.25
CA HIS A 195 8.51 3.82 13.76
C HIS A 195 9.90 4.00 13.14
N GLN A 196 10.78 2.99 13.19
CA GLN A 196 12.08 3.02 12.53
C GLN A 196 11.99 2.57 11.07
N ILE A 197 10.93 1.84 10.71
CA ILE A 197 10.73 1.30 9.36
C ILE A 197 9.91 2.28 8.53
N ARG A 198 10.44 2.66 7.37
CA ARG A 198 9.76 3.59 6.45
C ARG A 198 8.63 2.89 5.70
N VAL A 199 7.52 3.60 5.52
CA VAL A 199 6.43 3.16 4.63
C VAL A 199 6.86 3.39 3.19
N HIS A 200 6.49 2.46 2.30
CA HIS A 200 6.75 2.62 0.88
C HIS A 200 6.02 3.88 0.34
N PRO A 201 6.65 4.73 -0.50
CA PRO A 201 6.07 6.01 -0.91
C PRO A 201 4.66 5.94 -1.50
N GLU A 202 4.35 4.84 -2.19
CA GLU A 202 3.03 4.60 -2.80
C GLU A 202 1.95 4.20 -1.79
N ASP A 203 2.35 3.67 -0.63
CA ASP A 203 1.44 3.23 0.43
C ASP A 203 1.23 4.29 1.51
N ILE A 204 2.07 5.34 1.54
CA ILE A 204 1.93 6.48 2.47
C ILE A 204 0.48 7.02 2.48
N PRO A 205 -0.16 7.32 1.33
CA PRO A 205 -1.52 7.86 1.34
C PRO A 205 -2.55 6.92 1.98
N LYS A 206 -2.32 5.60 1.95
CA LYS A 206 -3.23 4.61 2.55
C LYS A 206 -3.24 4.67 4.07
N THR A 207 -2.13 5.12 4.66
CA THR A 207 -1.98 5.32 6.12
C THR A 207 -2.59 6.61 6.63
N ALA A 208 -3.32 7.35 5.78
CA ALA A 208 -3.90 8.61 6.17
C ALA A 208 -4.97 8.44 7.26
N PHE A 209 -4.91 9.32 8.25
CA PHE A 209 -5.81 9.37 9.38
C PHE A 209 -6.33 10.78 9.62
N ARG A 210 -7.54 10.87 10.14
CA ARG A 210 -8.24 12.13 10.37
C ARG A 210 -8.45 12.38 11.86
N THR A 211 -8.08 13.58 12.30
CA THR A 211 -8.40 14.12 13.61
C THR A 211 -9.51 15.17 13.49
N HIS A 212 -9.86 15.81 14.60
CA HIS A 212 -10.82 16.91 14.59
C HIS A 212 -10.25 18.22 14.01
N GLU A 213 -8.92 18.38 13.98
CA GLU A 213 -8.26 19.57 13.40
C GLU A 213 -7.79 19.36 11.97
N GLY A 214 -7.45 18.13 11.57
CA GLY A 214 -6.75 17.95 10.30
C GLY A 214 -6.67 16.52 9.81
N HIS A 215 -5.94 16.39 8.70
CA HIS A 215 -5.71 15.15 8.00
C HIS A 215 -4.20 14.93 7.83
N TYR A 216 -3.73 13.76 8.23
CA TYR A 216 -2.32 13.45 8.34
C TYR A 216 -2.04 12.04 7.82
N GLU A 217 -0.81 11.76 7.41
CA GLU A 217 -0.38 10.44 6.95
C GLU A 217 0.98 10.08 7.55
N PHE A 218 1.24 8.78 7.69
CA PHE A 218 2.46 8.27 8.29
C PHE A 218 3.57 8.08 7.25
N LEU A 219 4.78 8.51 7.59
CA LEU A 219 5.99 8.27 6.80
C LEU A 219 6.71 6.99 7.25
N VAL A 220 6.48 6.59 8.49
CA VAL A 220 7.03 5.39 9.13
C VAL A 220 5.90 4.45 9.53
N MET A 221 6.19 3.17 9.70
CA MET A 221 5.15 2.15 9.82
C MET A 221 4.28 2.38 11.08
N PRO A 222 2.98 2.70 10.91
CA PRO A 222 2.11 2.91 12.05
C PRO A 222 1.66 1.59 12.66
N PHE A 223 1.32 1.64 13.94
CA PHE A 223 0.68 0.53 14.62
C PHE A 223 -0.71 0.22 14.03
N GLY A 224 -1.07 -1.06 14.00
CA GLY A 224 -2.41 -1.52 13.64
C GLY A 224 -2.59 -1.97 12.19
N LEU A 225 -1.58 -1.83 11.33
CA LEU A 225 -1.58 -2.42 9.98
C LEU A 225 -1.24 -3.93 10.02
N TYR A 226 -1.84 -4.73 9.14
CA TYR A 226 -1.52 -6.16 9.03
C TYR A 226 -0.08 -6.43 8.57
N GLN A 227 0.55 -5.54 7.80
CA GLN A 227 1.92 -5.69 7.29
C GLN A 227 3.00 -5.15 8.24
N CYS A 228 2.68 -5.06 9.54
CA CYS A 228 3.64 -4.67 10.58
C CYS A 228 4.86 -5.63 10.59
N PRO A 229 6.06 -5.20 11.02
CA PRO A 229 7.32 -5.93 10.91
C PRO A 229 7.39 -7.26 11.67
N GLY A 230 6.51 -7.49 12.64
CA GLY A 230 6.30 -8.84 13.18
C GLY A 230 5.84 -9.87 12.13
N ASN A 231 5.41 -9.39 10.96
CA ASN A 231 5.00 -10.15 9.78
C ASN A 231 5.89 -9.84 8.54
N LEU A 232 7.02 -9.12 8.66
CA LEU A 232 7.95 -8.90 7.54
C LEU A 232 9.05 -9.99 7.54
N PRO A 233 9.49 -10.48 6.38
CA PRO A 233 10.59 -11.44 6.32
C PRO A 233 11.92 -10.80 6.70
N LYS A 234 12.80 -11.58 7.33
CA LYS A 234 14.20 -11.21 7.72
C LYS A 234 15.06 -10.66 6.56
N SER A 235 14.58 -10.69 5.31
CA SER A 235 15.28 -10.21 4.12
C SER A 235 15.23 -8.70 3.91
N TYR A 236 14.56 -7.95 4.78
CA TYR A 236 14.44 -6.48 4.72
C TYR A 236 15.10 -5.75 5.91
N GLU A 237 15.82 -6.48 6.76
CA GLU A 237 16.68 -5.92 7.81
C GLU A 237 18.15 -5.87 7.36
#